data_AF-A0A1F9KMY1-F1
#
_entry.id   AF-A0A1F9KMY1-F1
#
_cell.length_a   1.000
_cell.length_b   1.000
_cell.length_c   1.000
_cell.angle_alpha   90.00
_cell.angle_beta   90.00
_cell.angle_gamma   90.00
#
_symmetry.space_group_name_H-M   'P 1'
#
loop_
_entity.id
_entity.type
_entity.pdbx_description
1 polymer ?
#
loop_
_entity_poly.entity_id
_entity_poly.type
_entity_poly.pdbx_seq_one_letter_code
_entity_poly.pdbx_strand_id
1 'polypeptide(L)'
;MRVRLIANPARPATRIERVSLAVLSESSEASFEALVARVAAELYREEIRRGAWAVDLGLLGSRLFVPDVVRSLDRYNGVLWEILPNPENKDGLLSDLR
;
A
#
# COMPACT_ATOMS: atom_id res chain seq x y z
N MET A 1 9.89 -5.89 -1.79
CA MET A 1 8.93 -6.02 -2.92
C MET A 1 8.56 -4.63 -3.39
N ARG A 2 8.27 -4.47 -4.68
CA ARG A 2 7.82 -3.21 -5.27
C ARG A 2 6.38 -3.35 -5.76
N VAL A 3 5.65 -2.24 -5.77
CA VAL A 3 4.26 -2.16 -6.23
C VAL A 3 4.21 -1.15 -7.35
N ARG A 4 3.76 -1.58 -8.53
CA ARG A 4 3.67 -0.75 -9.73
C ARG A 4 2.22 -0.56 -10.13
N LEU A 5 1.83 0.67 -10.44
CA LEU A 5 0.48 0.96 -10.93
C LEU A 5 0.27 0.34 -12.33
N ILE A 6 -0.86 -0.32 -12.55
CA ILE A 6 -1.22 -0.86 -13.88
C ILE A 6 -2.53 -0.26 -14.40
N ALA A 7 -3.45 0.11 -13.50
CA ALA A 7 -4.71 0.73 -13.86
C ALA A 7 -5.12 1.78 -12.84
N ASN A 8 -5.63 2.92 -13.32
CA ASN A 8 -6.20 3.97 -12.50
C ASN A 8 -7.68 4.15 -12.84
N PRO A 9 -8.59 3.40 -12.18
CA PRO A 9 -10.01 3.47 -12.49
C PRO A 9 -10.55 4.86 -12.15
N ALA A 10 -11.44 5.39 -13.02
CA ALA A 10 -12.07 6.69 -12.81
C ALA A 10 -12.90 6.76 -11.50
N ARG A 11 -13.33 5.61 -10.96
CA ARG A 11 -14.07 5.51 -9.69
C ARG A 11 -13.51 4.36 -8.85
N PRO A 12 -12.59 4.64 -7.92
CA PRO A 12 -12.14 3.67 -6.93
C PRO A 12 -13.31 3.20 -6.05
N ALA A 13 -13.42 1.89 -5.80
CA ALA A 13 -14.56 1.32 -5.08
C ALA A 13 -14.41 1.46 -3.56
N THR A 14 -13.17 1.47 -3.06
CA THR A 14 -12.88 1.57 -1.63
C THR A 14 -12.01 2.77 -1.29
N ARG A 15 -12.06 3.15 -0.01
CA ARG A 15 -11.21 4.20 0.55
C ARG A 15 -9.72 3.86 0.40
N ILE A 16 -9.37 2.59 0.62
CA ILE A 16 -7.99 2.10 0.52
C ILE A 16 -7.50 2.16 -0.92
N GLU A 17 -8.30 1.69 -1.89
CA GLU A 17 -7.96 1.83 -3.31
C GLU A 17 -7.72 3.28 -3.69
N ARG A 18 -8.62 4.20 -3.32
CA ARG A 18 -8.47 5.63 -3.65
C ARG A 18 -7.15 6.19 -3.13
N VAL A 19 -6.79 5.90 -1.87
CA VAL A 19 -5.57 6.42 -1.26
C VAL A 19 -4.33 5.73 -1.86
N SER A 20 -4.35 4.42 -2.09
CA SER A 20 -3.27 3.70 -2.76
C SER A 20 -3.02 4.21 -4.18
N LEU A 21 -4.08 4.46 -4.95
CA LEU A 21 -4.01 5.01 -6.30
C LEU A 21 -3.45 6.44 -6.30
N ALA A 22 -3.85 7.28 -5.33
CA ALA A 22 -3.30 8.62 -5.19
C ALA A 22 -1.79 8.58 -4.92
N VAL A 23 -1.33 7.73 -3.99
CA VAL A 23 0.09 7.57 -3.67
C VAL A 23 0.87 7.02 -4.87
N LEU A 24 0.33 6.02 -5.56
CA LEU A 24 0.98 5.42 -6.73
C LEU A 24 0.96 6.32 -7.96
N SER A 25 -0.01 7.23 -8.09
CA SER A 25 -0.06 8.18 -9.22
C SER A 25 1.06 9.22 -9.16
N GLU A 26 1.65 9.48 -7.99
CA GLU A 26 2.78 10.41 -7.84
C GLU A 26 4.11 9.83 -8.33
N SER A 27 4.31 8.52 -8.20
CA SER A 27 5.62 7.87 -8.42
C SER A 27 5.58 6.71 -9.43
N SER A 28 4.40 6.32 -9.93
CA SER A 28 4.09 5.11 -10.74
C SER A 28 4.48 3.77 -10.10
N GLU A 29 5.46 3.78 -9.20
CA GLU A 29 6.02 2.66 -8.48
C GLU A 29 6.38 3.09 -7.06
N ALA A 30 6.23 2.18 -6.10
CA ALA A 30 6.62 2.38 -4.70
C ALA A 30 7.11 1.07 -4.08
N SER A 31 7.94 1.16 -3.05
CA SER A 31 8.18 0.02 -2.14
C SER A 31 6.86 -0.43 -1.51
N PHE A 32 6.64 -1.75 -1.40
CA PHE A 32 5.45 -2.29 -0.74
C PHE A 32 5.31 -1.77 0.69
N GLU A 33 6.39 -1.78 1.46
CA GLU A 33 6.40 -1.31 2.85
C GLU A 33 6.14 0.20 2.93
N ALA A 34 6.75 0.98 2.05
CA ALA A 34 6.56 2.43 2.00
C ALA A 34 5.11 2.78 1.63
N LEU A 35 4.53 2.07 0.66
CA LEU A 35 3.14 2.23 0.26
C LEU A 35 2.19 1.89 1.40
N VAL A 36 2.38 0.74 2.05
CA VAL A 36 1.56 0.31 3.20
C VAL A 36 1.63 1.35 4.32
N ALA A 37 2.82 1.78 4.69
CA ALA A 37 3.02 2.78 5.75
C ALA A 37 2.35 4.11 5.41
N ARG A 38 2.53 4.60 4.17
CA ARG A 38 1.96 5.89 3.73
C ARG A 38 0.43 5.83 3.66
N VAL A 39 -0.15 4.79 3.05
CA VAL A 39 -1.60 4.62 2.95
C VAL A 39 -2.22 4.49 4.35
N ALA A 40 -1.64 3.69 5.23
CA ALA A 40 -2.11 3.53 6.60
C ALA A 40 -2.06 4.85 7.39
N ALA A 41 -1.01 5.66 7.20
CA ALA A 41 -0.90 6.98 7.81
C ALA A 41 -1.96 7.95 7.29
N GLU A 42 -2.25 7.96 5.99
CA GLU A 42 -3.30 8.83 5.44
C GLU A 42 -4.69 8.42 5.95
N LEU A 43 -5.00 7.12 5.97
CA LEU A 43 -6.26 6.62 6.52
C LEU A 43 -6.47 7.05 7.97
N TYR A 44 -5.41 6.92 8.79
CA TYR A 44 -5.41 7.40 10.17
C TYR A 44 -5.67 8.90 10.29
N ARG A 45 -5.01 9.73 9.46
CA ARG A 45 -5.22 11.18 9.47
C ARG A 45 -6.63 11.59 9.07
N GLU A 46 -7.23 10.96 8.05
CA GLU A 46 -8.63 11.29 7.73
C GLU A 46 -9.61 10.75 8.77
N GLU A 47 -9.26 9.70 9.53
CA GLU A 47 -10.07 9.24 10.66
C GLU A 47 -10.05 10.23 11.82
N ILE A 48 -8.88 10.77 12.17
CA ILE A 48 -8.74 11.87 13.15
C ILE A 48 -9.58 13.07 12.71
N ARG A 49 -9.48 13.48 11.43
CA ARG A 49 -10.24 14.61 10.88
C ARG A 49 -11.75 14.41 10.95
N ARG A 50 -12.24 13.16 10.93
CA ARG A 50 -13.66 12.82 11.04
C ARG A 50 -14.18 12.83 12.48
N GLY A 51 -13.33 13.06 13.47
CA GLY A 51 -13.74 13.18 14.87
C GLY A 51 -14.12 11.85 15.53
N ALA A 52 -13.67 10.71 14.99
CA ALA A 52 -13.88 9.41 15.61
C ALA A 52 -13.19 9.37 16.99
N TRP A 53 -13.94 8.99 18.02
CA TRP A 53 -13.56 9.08 19.44
C TRP A 53 -12.36 8.18 19.82
N ALA A 54 -11.58 8.70 20.78
CA ALA A 54 -10.17 8.41 20.98
C ALA A 54 -9.87 7.40 22.11
N VAL A 55 -10.05 6.11 21.84
CA VAL A 55 -9.43 5.07 22.69
C VAL A 55 -8.60 4.11 21.84
N ASP A 56 -9.17 3.52 20.78
CA ASP A 56 -8.47 2.51 19.97
C ASP A 56 -7.43 3.10 18.99
N LEU A 57 -7.67 4.33 18.50
CA LEU A 57 -6.75 5.04 17.59
C LEU A 57 -5.45 5.47 18.28
N GLY A 58 -5.49 5.77 19.59
CA GLY A 58 -4.33 6.28 20.33
C GLY A 58 -3.26 5.21 20.61
N LEU A 59 -3.64 3.95 20.79
CA LEU A 59 -2.72 2.86 21.15
C LEU A 59 -2.04 2.24 19.92
N LEU A 60 -2.80 2.02 18.84
CA LEU A 60 -2.30 1.36 17.63
C LEU A 60 -1.84 2.37 16.56
N GLY A 61 -2.33 3.61 16.61
CA GLY A 61 -1.99 4.63 15.61
C GLY A 61 -2.33 4.18 14.19
N SER A 62 -1.49 4.55 13.22
CA SER A 62 -1.66 4.13 11.82
C SER A 62 -1.56 2.62 11.61
N ARG A 63 -0.93 1.87 12.54
CA ARG A 63 -0.78 0.41 12.42
C ARG A 63 -2.11 -0.33 12.43
N LEU A 64 -3.17 0.27 12.97
CA LEU A 64 -4.53 -0.26 12.92
C LEU A 64 -4.98 -0.58 11.48
N PHE A 65 -4.55 0.22 10.50
CA PHE A 65 -4.97 0.07 9.11
C PHE A 65 -4.07 -0.87 8.29
N VAL A 66 -2.90 -1.25 8.80
CA VAL A 66 -1.92 -2.06 8.05
C VAL A 66 -2.53 -3.38 7.53
N PRO A 67 -3.25 -4.18 8.33
CA PRO A 67 -3.83 -5.44 7.85
C PRO A 67 -4.84 -5.23 6.71
N ASP A 68 -5.65 -4.18 6.78
CA ASP A 68 -6.62 -3.85 5.73
C ASP A 68 -5.94 -3.39 4.45
N VAL A 69 -4.87 -2.59 4.58
CA VAL A 69 -4.09 -2.13 3.43
C VAL A 69 -3.41 -3.30 2.74
N VAL A 70 -2.77 -4.20 3.49
CA VAL A 70 -2.14 -5.41 2.94
C VAL A 70 -3.17 -6.29 2.22
N ARG A 71 -4.30 -6.59 2.87
CA ARG A 71 -5.39 -7.35 2.24
C ARG A 71 -5.90 -6.71 0.96
N SER A 72 -6.04 -5.39 0.93
CA SER A 72 -6.45 -4.67 -0.27
C SER A 72 -5.40 -4.76 -1.37
N LEU A 73 -4.12 -4.61 -1.04
CA LEU A 73 -3.02 -4.72 -2.00
C LEU A 73 -2.97 -6.12 -2.63
N ASP A 74 -3.11 -7.17 -1.83
CA ASP A 74 -3.13 -8.55 -2.33
C ASP A 74 -4.37 -8.81 -3.19
N ARG A 75 -5.55 -8.35 -2.75
CA ARG A 75 -6.82 -8.56 -3.46
C ARG A 75 -6.81 -8.01 -4.88
N TYR A 76 -6.15 -6.88 -5.11
CA TYR A 76 -6.13 -6.21 -6.40
C TYR A 76 -4.77 -6.27 -7.11
N ASN A 77 -3.90 -7.16 -6.63
CA ASN A 77 -2.67 -7.49 -7.35
C ASN A 77 -3.01 -8.11 -8.71
N GLY A 78 -2.41 -7.59 -9.78
CA GLY A 78 -2.73 -7.94 -11.16
C GLY A 78 -3.97 -7.26 -11.73
N VAL A 79 -4.69 -6.45 -10.95
CA VAL A 79 -5.89 -5.69 -11.40
C VAL A 79 -5.65 -4.19 -11.39
N LEU A 80 -5.28 -3.61 -10.25
CA LEU A 80 -5.04 -2.17 -10.10
C LEU A 80 -3.55 -1.83 -10.04
N TRP A 81 -2.77 -2.72 -9.45
CA TRP A 81 -1.31 -2.66 -9.36
C TRP A 81 -0.74 -4.07 -9.46
N GLU A 82 0.57 -4.14 -9.65
CA GLU A 82 1.32 -5.38 -9.66
C GLU A 82 2.38 -5.37 -8.55
N ILE A 83 2.42 -6.42 -7.74
CA ILE A 83 3.43 -6.61 -6.68
C ILE A 83 4.55 -7.49 -7.24
N LEU A 84 5.75 -6.92 -7.38
CA LEU A 84 6.92 -7.59 -7.95
C LEU A 84 8.00 -7.79 -6.88
N PRO A 85 8.82 -8.85 -7.01
CA PRO A 85 10.05 -8.99 -6.22
C PRO A 85 11.00 -7.81 -6.48
N ASN A 86 11.83 -7.49 -5.49
CA ASN A 86 12.85 -6.44 -5.67
C ASN A 86 13.89 -6.93 -6.69
N PRO A 87 14.37 -6.08 -7.62
CA PRO A 87 15.34 -6.49 -8.64
C PRO A 87 16.64 -7.03 -8.03
N GLU A 88 17.06 -6.52 -6.87
CA GLU A 88 18.27 -6.96 -6.15
C GLU A 88 18.25 -8.44 -5.71
N ASN A 89 17.07 -9.08 -5.63
CA ASN A 89 16.96 -10.49 -5.25
C ASN A 89 17.21 -11.48 -6.40
N LYS A 90 17.40 -11.01 -7.64
CA LYS A 90 17.65 -11.91 -8.78
C LYS A 90 19.14 -12.25 -8.97
N ASP A 91 20.05 -11.38 -8.54
CA ASP A 91 21.48 -11.56 -8.79
C ASP A 91 22.15 -12.55 -7.81
N GLY A 92 21.67 -12.63 -6.57
CA GLY A 92 22.17 -13.60 -5.59
C GLY A 92 21.84 -15.06 -5.94
N LEU A 93 20.68 -15.30 -6.56
CA LEU A 93 20.24 -16.66 -6.96
C LEU A 93 21.05 -17.25 -8.13
N LEU A 94 21.66 -16.40 -8.96
CA LEU A 94 22.49 -16.82 -10.09
C LEU A 94 23.98 -16.92 -9.73
N SER A 95 24.39 -16.31 -8.61
CA SER A 95 25.78 -16.31 -8.15
C SER A 95 26.17 -17.62 -7.45
N ASP A 96 25.20 -18.33 -6.85
CA ASP A 96 25.42 -19.61 -6.16
C ASP A 96 25.47 -20.83 -7.10
N LEU A 97 25.33 -20.62 -8.41
CA LEU A 97 25.31 -21.69 -9.43
C LEU A 97 26.59 -21.78 -10.26
N ARG A 98 27.71 -21.17 -9.82
CA ARG A 98 28.98 -21.17 -10.57
C ARG A 98 30.16 -21.74 -9.80
#